data_AF-A0A365PPT7-F1
#
_entry.id   AF-A0A365PPT7-F1
#
_cell.length_a   1.000
_cell.length_b   1.000
_cell.length_c   1.000
_cell.angle_alpha   90.00
_cell.angle_beta   90.00
_cell.angle_gamma   90.00
#
_symmetry.space_group_name_H-M   'P 1'
#
loop_
_entity.id
_entity.type
_entity.pdbx_description
1 polymer ?
#
loop_
_entity_poly.entity_id
_entity_poly.type
_entity_poly.pdbx_seq_one_letter_code
_entity_poly.pdbx_strand_id
1 'polypeptide(L)'
;MHTTHHCKARQSQRGISLDMVDYVLAHGSQEKDKIVFGKKEAKQRLAALDRERRLLMKINDKGGVVVVADGEALITTYNCSQRQ
;
A
#
# COMPACT_ATOMS: atom_id res chain seq x y z
N MET A 1 -13.32 -10.77 -13.28
CA MET A 1 -14.71 -10.88 -12.77
C MET A 1 -15.65 -10.11 -13.70
N HIS A 2 -16.92 -10.51 -13.81
CA HIS A 2 -17.93 -9.76 -14.59
C HIS A 2 -18.81 -8.91 -13.66
N THR A 3 -18.89 -7.61 -13.92
CA THR A 3 -19.69 -6.68 -13.11
C THR A 3 -21.09 -6.52 -13.69
N THR A 4 -22.10 -6.99 -12.95
CA THR A 4 -23.51 -6.88 -13.35
C THR A 4 -24.02 -5.44 -13.29
N HIS A 5 -25.12 -5.16 -14.00
CA HIS A 5 -25.80 -3.86 -13.99
C HIS A 5 -26.24 -3.44 -12.58
N HIS A 6 -26.73 -4.41 -11.78
CA HIS A 6 -27.12 -4.17 -10.39
C HIS A 6 -25.93 -3.73 -9.53
N CYS A 7 -24.76 -4.37 -9.70
CA CYS A 7 -23.55 -4.00 -8.98
C CYS A 7 -23.13 -2.56 -9.30
N LYS A 8 -23.09 -2.17 -10.58
CA LYS A 8 -22.75 -0.79 -11.01
C LYS A 8 -23.73 0.24 -10.43
N ALA A 9 -25.03 -0.03 -10.47
CA ALA A 9 -26.04 0.85 -9.88
C ALA A 9 -25.85 1.02 -8.36
N ARG A 10 -25.58 -0.07 -7.64
CA ARG A 10 -25.35 -0.03 -6.18
C ARG A 10 -24.02 0.62 -5.80
N GLN A 11 -22.96 0.47 -6.60
CA GLN A 11 -21.71 1.19 -6.41
C GLN A 11 -21.95 2.70 -6.44
N SER A 12 -22.61 3.20 -7.49
CA SER A 12 -22.94 4.62 -7.64
C SER A 12 -23.84 5.13 -6.49
N GLN A 13 -24.92 4.41 -6.17
CA GLN A 13 -25.85 4.78 -5.09
C GLN A 13 -25.19 4.82 -3.70
N ARG A 14 -24.10 4.09 -3.49
CA ARG A 14 -23.38 4.01 -2.20
C ARG A 14 -22.06 4.79 -2.19
N GLY A 15 -21.73 5.51 -3.27
CA GLY A 15 -20.47 6.23 -3.39
C GLY A 15 -19.23 5.32 -3.35
N ILE A 16 -19.33 4.09 -3.84
CA ILE A 16 -18.22 3.13 -3.90
C ILE A 16 -17.61 3.21 -5.31
N SER A 17 -16.36 3.64 -5.41
CA SER A 17 -15.65 3.72 -6.68
C SER A 17 -15.15 2.35 -7.14
N LEU A 18 -14.77 2.24 -8.42
CA LEU A 18 -14.12 1.04 -8.95
C LEU A 18 -12.81 0.74 -8.20
N ASP A 19 -11.99 1.76 -7.95
CA ASP A 19 -10.74 1.61 -7.20
C ASP A 19 -10.95 1.03 -5.79
N MET A 20 -12.04 1.40 -5.11
CA MET A 20 -12.39 0.80 -3.82
C MET A 20 -12.72 -0.68 -3.96
N VAL A 21 -13.47 -1.07 -5.00
CA VAL A 21 -13.80 -2.48 -5.27
C VAL A 21 -12.55 -3.26 -5.60
N ASP A 22 -11.71 -2.75 -6.50
CA ASP A 22 -10.46 -3.41 -6.90
C ASP A 22 -9.51 -3.57 -5.72
N TYR A 23 -9.43 -2.57 -4.83
CA TYR A 23 -8.66 -2.65 -3.60
C TYR A 23 -9.18 -3.75 -2.67
N VAL A 24 -10.49 -3.83 -2.47
CA VAL A 24 -11.12 -4.89 -1.64
C VAL A 24 -10.89 -6.27 -2.27
N LEU A 25 -10.96 -6.40 -3.59
CA LEU A 25 -10.70 -7.67 -4.28
C LEU A 25 -9.24 -8.13 -4.13
N ALA A 26 -8.28 -7.20 -4.13
CA ALA A 26 -6.86 -7.50 -4.04
C ALA A 26 -6.37 -7.75 -2.61
N HIS A 27 -6.99 -7.11 -1.60
CA HIS A 27 -6.48 -7.10 -0.23
C HIS A 27 -7.47 -7.57 0.84
N GLY A 28 -8.73 -7.77 0.47
CA GLY A 28 -9.77 -8.25 1.37
C GLY A 28 -9.59 -9.72 1.77
N SER A 29 -10.29 -10.11 2.83
CA SER A 29 -10.35 -11.50 3.29
C SER A 29 -11.62 -12.17 2.79
N GLN A 30 -11.51 -13.43 2.35
CA GLN A 30 -12.68 -14.24 1.98
C GLN A 30 -13.46 -14.64 3.24
N GLU A 31 -14.72 -14.26 3.31
CA GLU A 31 -15.68 -14.68 4.33
C GLU A 31 -16.88 -15.37 3.67
N LYS A 32 -16.88 -16.70 3.62
CA LYS A 32 -17.90 -17.50 2.91
C LYS A 32 -18.04 -17.07 1.44
N ASP A 33 -19.11 -16.36 1.10
CA ASP A 33 -19.50 -15.92 -0.23
C ASP A 33 -19.14 -14.46 -0.54
N LYS A 34 -18.47 -13.76 0.39
CA LYS A 34 -18.09 -12.35 0.23
C LYS A 34 -16.60 -12.12 0.49
N ILE A 35 -16.06 -11.05 -0.09
CA ILE A 35 -14.72 -10.52 0.21
C ILE A 35 -14.90 -9.25 1.04
N VAL A 36 -14.23 -9.18 2.18
CA VAL A 36 -14.38 -8.09 3.14
C VAL A 36 -13.04 -7.41 3.38
N PHE A 37 -13.03 -6.08 3.27
CA PHE A 37 -11.95 -5.23 3.75
C PHE A 37 -12.56 -4.17 4.67
N GLY A 38 -12.48 -4.42 5.96
CA GLY A 38 -13.17 -3.64 6.98
C GLY A 38 -12.41 -2.41 7.45
N LYS A 39 -13.02 -1.70 8.40
CA LYS A 39 -12.46 -0.49 9.00
C LYS A 39 -11.15 -0.76 9.76
N LYS A 40 -11.02 -1.94 10.38
CA LYS A 40 -9.82 -2.30 11.14
C LYS A 40 -8.64 -2.50 10.20
N GLU A 41 -8.84 -3.25 9.13
CA GLU A 41 -7.88 -3.53 8.07
C GLU A 41 -7.46 -2.24 7.37
N ALA A 42 -8.43 -1.37 7.04
CA ALA A 42 -8.16 -0.05 6.48
C ALA A 42 -7.28 0.81 7.40
N LYS A 43 -7.59 0.90 8.69
CA LYS A 43 -6.77 1.63 9.66
C LYS A 43 -5.35 1.05 9.79
N GLN A 44 -5.23 -0.27 9.82
CA GLN A 44 -3.93 -0.94 9.91
C GLN A 44 -3.09 -0.68 8.66
N ARG A 45 -3.70 -0.75 7.48
CA ARG A 45 -3.03 -0.45 6.21
C ARG A 45 -2.58 1.00 6.13
N LEU A 46 -3.46 1.94 6.47
CA LEU A 46 -3.11 3.37 6.53
C LEU A 46 -1.95 3.60 7.49
N ALA A 47 -1.97 3.00 8.69
CA ALA A 47 -0.87 3.12 9.64
C ALA A 47 0.44 2.53 9.12
N ALA A 48 0.40 1.45 8.32
CA ALA A 48 1.58 0.88 7.68
C ALA A 48 2.13 1.81 6.59
N LEU A 49 1.27 2.33 5.73
CA LEU A 49 1.63 3.31 4.69
C LEU A 49 2.20 4.59 5.30
N ASP A 50 1.65 5.06 6.42
CA ASP A 50 2.18 6.23 7.12
C ASP A 50 3.58 5.98 7.72
N ARG A 51 3.82 4.78 8.26
CA ARG A 51 5.17 4.40 8.74
C ARG A 51 6.17 4.35 7.60
N GLU A 52 5.80 3.73 6.48
CA GLU A 52 6.62 3.67 5.27
C GLU A 52 6.87 5.06 4.70
N ARG A 53 5.83 5.90 4.57
CA ARG A 53 5.95 7.30 4.15
C ARG A 53 6.93 8.07 5.03
N ARG A 54 6.84 7.95 6.36
CA ARG A 54 7.78 8.60 7.28
C ARG A 54 9.21 8.11 7.11
N LEU A 55 9.40 6.81 6.85
CA LEU A 55 10.72 6.26 6.54
C LEU A 55 11.27 6.83 5.23
N LEU A 56 10.46 6.84 4.17
CA LEU A 56 10.84 7.38 2.86
C LEU A 56 11.13 8.88 2.93
N MET A 57 10.38 9.65 3.72
CA MET A 57 10.70 11.06 3.98
C MET A 57 12.06 11.22 4.62
N LYS A 58 12.42 10.42 5.65
CA LYS A 58 13.75 10.48 6.27
C LYS A 58 14.88 10.11 5.30
N ILE A 59 14.64 9.15 4.41
CA ILE A 59 15.59 8.78 3.35
C ILE A 59 15.74 9.95 2.38
N ASN A 60 14.63 10.57 1.97
CA ASN A 60 14.62 11.73 1.09
C ASN A 60 15.34 12.94 1.71
N ASP A 61 15.10 13.24 2.98
CA ASP A 61 15.76 14.32 3.72
C ASP A 61 17.29 14.13 3.79
N LYS A 62 17.76 12.89 3.69
CA LYS A 62 19.19 12.54 3.60
C LYS A 62 19.75 12.62 2.17
N GLY A 63 18.92 12.92 1.17
CA GLY A 63 19.28 12.85 -0.26
C GLY A 63 19.34 11.42 -0.81
N GLY A 64 18.73 10.45 -0.12
CA GLY A 64 18.92 9.02 -0.38
C GLY A 64 19.98 8.39 0.51
N VAL A 65 19.97 7.05 0.60
CA VAL A 65 20.92 6.27 1.42
C VAL A 65 21.52 5.15 0.58
N VAL A 66 22.83 5.01 0.64
CA VAL A 66 23.59 3.90 0.04
C VAL A 66 24.02 2.94 1.13
N VAL A 67 23.93 1.64 0.85
CA VAL A 67 24.45 0.56 1.70
C VAL A 67 25.38 -0.30 0.86
N VAL A 68 26.59 -0.52 1.35
CA VAL A 68 27.58 -1.42 0.75
C VAL A 68 27.53 -2.73 1.51
N ALA A 69 27.41 -3.84 0.80
CA ALA A 69 27.35 -5.19 1.37
C ALA A 69 28.22 -6.16 0.56
N ASP A 70 28.72 -7.20 1.22
CA ASP A 70 29.42 -8.33 0.63
C ASP A 70 28.92 -9.63 1.26
N GLY A 71 28.34 -10.51 0.43
CA GLY A 71 27.61 -11.68 0.91
C GLY A 71 26.49 -11.32 1.89
N GLU A 72 26.60 -11.82 3.12
CA GLU A 72 25.66 -11.56 4.23
C GLU A 72 26.08 -10.38 5.11
N ALA A 73 27.25 -9.77 4.85
CA ALA A 73 27.80 -8.70 5.68
C ALA A 73 27.44 -7.31 5.11
N LEU A 74 26.93 -6.42 5.97
CA LEU A 74 26.79 -4.99 5.67
C LEU A 74 28.10 -4.29 6.06
N ILE A 75 28.80 -3.74 5.06
CA ILE A 75 30.13 -3.13 5.23
C ILE A 75 30.00 -1.67 5.72
N THR A 76 29.21 -0.85 5.03
CA THR A 76 29.05 0.57 5.39
C THR A 76 27.77 1.19 4.82
N THR A 77 27.39 2.37 5.31
CA THR A 77 26.27 3.18 4.81
C THR A 77 26.59 4.66 4.79
N TYR A 78 26.10 5.38 3.78
CA TYR A 78 26.30 6.82 3.63
C TYR A 78 25.16 7.46 2.81
N ASN A 79 25.04 8.79 2.85
CA ASN A 79 24.02 9.52 2.07
C ASN A 79 24.33 9.46 0.56
N CYS A 80 23.30 9.40 -0.29
CA CYS A 80 23.49 9.37 -1.74
C CYS A 80 23.76 10.79 -2.28
N SER A 81 25.03 11.13 -2.49
CA SER A 81 25.45 12.49 -2.89
C SER A 81 25.51 12.74 -4.40
N GLN A 82 25.43 11.71 -5.24
CA GLN A 82 25.81 11.80 -6.68
C GLN A 82 24.72 11.36 -7.67
N ARG A 83 23.48 11.14 -7.23
CA ARG A 83 22.40 10.65 -8.09
C ARG A 83 21.17 11.56 -7.90
N GLN A 84 21.03 12.56 -8.77
CA GLN A 84 19.84 13.40 -8.90
C GLN A 84 19.28 13.25 -10.31
#